data_AF-Q3JGF1-F1
#
_entry.id   AF-Q3JGF1-F1
#
_cell.length_a   1.000
_cell.length_b   1.000
_cell.length_c   1.000
_cell.angle_alpha   90.00
_cell.angle_beta   90.00
_cell.angle_gamma   90.00
#
_symmetry.space_group_name_H-M   'P 1'
#
loop_
_entity.id
_entity.type
_entity.pdbx_description
1 polymer ?
#
loop_
_entity_poly.entity_id
_entity_poly.type
_entity_poly.pdbx_seq_one_letter_code
_entity_poly.pdbx_strand_id
1 'polypeptide(L)'
;MPATPAPAPMPPARRLVGSSARRLVGEACRIASIERSFERRFDPHRRALHAHCVRWIGEQSLAPAGSPPADLRALRYPDLVAGYYVGAPPAVLEAIAGLSVWFFVWDDRHDEDARRLRRAAWARLRDALCAVLASPRARVADAEPIVGALSDCIVRIRARLGDAWNRRFTGHLRQMIDAYDDEFRARLAARIPTRDAYMRLRERTFDCEARLDCLELAAGRALPDAVRAAPPYRLAGPARRSNSPRFTTISVRCARSAKPKKSTISAFR
;
A
#
# COMPACT_ATOMS: atom_id res chain seq x y z
N MET A 1 45.48 11.84 61.43
CA MET A 1 45.08 11.40 60.07
C MET A 1 44.18 12.47 59.47
N PRO A 2 44.53 13.11 58.35
CA PRO A 2 43.75 14.21 57.80
C PRO A 2 42.53 13.69 57.04
N ALA A 3 41.37 14.30 57.32
CA ALA A 3 40.09 13.99 56.70
C ALA A 3 40.04 14.47 55.25
N THR A 4 39.57 13.61 54.35
CA THR A 4 39.37 13.89 52.92
C THR A 4 38.22 14.88 52.73
N PRO A 5 38.35 15.94 51.91
CA PRO A 5 37.26 16.89 51.67
C PRO A 5 36.17 16.25 50.79
N ALA A 6 34.90 16.54 51.11
CA ALA A 6 33.74 16.07 50.38
C ALA A 6 33.66 16.67 48.96
N PRO A 7 33.16 15.91 47.96
CA PRO A 7 33.05 16.41 46.59
C PRO A 7 31.97 17.50 46.46
N ALA A 8 32.25 18.51 45.64
CA ALA A 8 31.35 19.63 45.38
C ALA A 8 30.03 19.16 44.71
N PRO A 9 28.88 19.81 45.00
CA PRO A 9 27.61 19.42 44.42
C PRO A 9 27.58 19.68 42.90
N MET A 10 27.07 18.71 42.15
CA MET A 10 26.87 18.82 40.71
C MET A 10 25.93 19.99 40.36
N PRO A 11 26.23 20.77 39.30
CA PRO A 11 25.31 21.81 38.84
C PRO A 11 24.00 21.18 38.34
N PRO A 12 22.84 21.86 38.50
CA PRO A 12 21.56 21.32 38.06
C PRO A 12 21.57 21.07 36.56
N ALA A 13 21.01 19.93 36.15
CA ALA A 13 20.88 19.56 34.75
C ALA A 13 20.19 20.68 33.96
N ARG A 14 20.87 21.21 32.94
CA ARG A 14 20.26 22.11 31.95
C ARG A 14 19.02 21.42 31.38
N ARG A 15 17.83 21.96 31.66
CA ARG A 15 16.63 21.65 30.87
C ARG A 15 16.92 22.04 29.43
N LEU A 16 17.05 21.04 28.55
CA LEU A 16 17.01 21.24 27.11
C LEU A 16 15.60 21.73 26.76
N VAL A 17 15.46 23.05 26.71
CA VAL A 17 14.28 23.72 26.18
C VAL A 17 14.18 23.40 24.69
N GLY A 18 13.06 22.79 24.29
CA GLY A 18 12.54 22.80 22.93
C GLY A 18 13.46 22.22 21.86
N SER A 19 13.52 20.89 21.76
CA SER A 19 13.79 20.27 20.46
C SER A 19 12.69 20.72 19.51
N SER A 20 12.97 21.70 18.66
CA SER A 20 12.14 22.03 17.51
C SER A 20 12.04 20.76 16.68
N ALA A 21 10.91 20.04 16.83
CA ALA A 21 10.60 18.91 15.98
C ALA A 21 10.78 19.37 14.53
N ARG A 22 11.78 18.83 13.85
CA ARG A 22 12.00 19.07 12.42
C ARG A 22 10.64 18.94 11.73
N ARG A 23 10.18 19.98 11.03
CA ARG A 23 8.95 19.89 10.24
C ARG A 23 9.21 18.90 9.11
N LEU A 24 8.75 17.67 9.28
CA LEU A 24 9.02 16.55 8.36
C LEU A 24 8.14 16.60 7.09
N VAL A 25 7.02 17.34 7.14
CA VAL A 25 6.08 17.48 6.03
C VAL A 25 6.19 18.89 5.47
N GLY A 26 6.49 19.00 4.17
CA GLY A 26 6.50 20.30 3.47
C GLY A 26 5.12 20.93 3.42
N GLU A 27 5.06 22.27 3.47
CA GLU A 27 3.80 23.02 3.62
C GLU A 27 2.73 22.65 2.58
N ALA A 28 3.13 22.44 1.32
CA ALA A 28 2.22 22.06 0.22
C ALA A 28 1.53 20.69 0.41
N CYS A 29 2.07 19.82 1.26
CA CYS A 29 1.52 18.49 1.55
C CYS A 29 0.86 18.43 2.94
N ARG A 30 0.79 19.55 3.65
CA ARG A 30 0.27 19.59 5.01
C ARG A 30 -1.26 19.52 5.01
N ILE A 31 -1.81 18.64 5.84
CA ILE A 31 -3.25 18.53 6.06
C ILE A 31 -3.51 18.68 7.56
N ALA A 32 -3.73 19.93 8.00
CA ALA A 32 -3.84 20.27 9.42
C ALA A 32 -4.96 19.52 10.16
N SER A 33 -6.08 19.22 9.48
CA SER A 33 -7.16 18.41 10.06
C SER A 33 -6.72 16.98 10.37
N ILE A 34 -5.87 16.38 9.54
CA ILE A 34 -5.32 15.04 9.78
C ILE A 34 -4.39 15.08 11.00
N GLU A 35 -3.45 16.03 11.04
CA GLU A 35 -2.50 16.17 12.16
C GLU A 35 -3.19 16.39 13.51
N ARG A 36 -4.29 17.15 13.51
CA ARG A 36 -5.02 17.51 14.73
C ARG A 36 -6.02 16.45 15.18
N SER A 37 -6.70 15.78 14.24
CA SER A 37 -7.89 14.98 14.55
C SER A 37 -7.72 13.48 14.32
N PHE A 38 -6.61 13.04 13.73
CA PHE A 38 -6.35 11.62 13.45
C PHE A 38 -5.02 11.20 14.08
N GLU A 39 -5.11 10.68 15.31
CA GLU A 39 -3.96 10.15 16.03
C GLU A 39 -3.33 8.99 15.25
N ARG A 40 -2.01 9.07 15.03
CA ARG A 40 -1.28 8.00 14.35
C ARG A 40 -1.08 6.82 15.29
N ARG A 41 -1.63 5.67 14.92
CA ARG A 41 -1.44 4.40 15.62
C ARG A 41 -0.66 3.43 14.74
N PHE A 42 0.06 2.52 15.38
CA PHE A 42 0.73 1.40 14.72
C PHE A 42 0.53 0.15 15.56
N ASP A 43 0.42 -0.98 14.88
CA ASP A 43 0.41 -2.28 15.52
C ASP A 43 1.73 -2.54 16.29
N PRO A 44 1.69 -3.17 17.48
CA PRO A 44 2.89 -3.54 18.23
C PRO A 44 3.87 -4.42 17.45
N HIS A 45 3.37 -5.23 16.50
CA HIS A 45 4.18 -6.14 15.69
C HIS A 45 4.87 -5.47 14.50
N ARG A 46 4.74 -4.14 14.33
CA ARG A 46 5.29 -3.37 13.21
C ARG A 46 6.75 -3.70 12.88
N ARG A 47 7.62 -3.84 13.88
CA ARG A 47 9.05 -4.15 13.66
C ARG A 47 9.24 -5.57 13.09
N ALA A 48 8.50 -6.54 13.62
CA ALA A 48 8.54 -7.92 13.13
C ALA A 48 7.94 -8.01 11.72
N LEU A 49 6.85 -7.29 11.46
CA LEU A 49 6.22 -7.20 10.14
C LEU A 49 7.19 -6.65 9.09
N HIS A 50 7.97 -5.63 9.45
CA HIS A 50 8.97 -5.06 8.56
C HIS A 50 10.08 -6.08 8.22
N ALA A 51 10.61 -6.78 9.22
CA ALA A 51 11.59 -7.85 9.01
C ALA A 51 11.02 -8.99 8.15
N HIS A 52 9.75 -9.36 8.36
CA HIS A 52 9.04 -10.33 7.54
C HIS A 52 9.00 -9.91 6.07
N CYS A 53 8.57 -8.68 5.78
CA CYS A 53 8.47 -8.19 4.41
C CYS A 53 9.81 -8.16 3.69
N VAL A 54 10.89 -7.74 4.35
CA VAL A 54 12.24 -7.74 3.74
C VAL A 54 12.66 -9.15 3.35
N ARG A 55 12.44 -10.13 4.23
CA ARG A 55 12.73 -11.53 3.94
C ARG A 55 11.87 -12.06 2.79
N TRP A 56 10.56 -11.80 2.84
CA TRP A 56 9.60 -12.25 1.83
C TRP A 56 9.90 -11.68 0.44
N ILE A 57 10.31 -10.40 0.33
CA ILE A 57 10.74 -9.79 -0.94
C ILE A 57 11.90 -10.56 -1.57
N GLY A 58 12.87 -10.99 -0.74
CA GLY A 58 14.00 -11.80 -1.19
C GLY A 58 13.56 -13.20 -1.64
N GLU A 59 12.76 -13.89 -0.81
CA GLU A 59 12.22 -15.23 -1.11
C GLU A 59 11.42 -15.25 -2.43
N GLN A 60 10.64 -14.20 -2.69
CA GLN A 60 9.84 -14.07 -3.91
C GLN A 60 10.60 -13.48 -5.10
N SER A 61 11.90 -13.21 -4.98
CA SER A 61 12.74 -12.62 -6.03
C SER A 61 12.14 -11.32 -6.61
N LEU A 62 11.51 -10.51 -5.76
CA LEU A 62 10.89 -9.23 -6.15
C LEU A 62 11.86 -8.05 -6.11
N ALA A 63 12.98 -8.20 -5.40
CA ALA A 63 14.02 -7.19 -5.39
C ALA A 63 14.75 -7.15 -6.74
N PRO A 64 15.11 -5.96 -7.26
CA PRO A 64 16.07 -5.86 -8.35
C PRO A 64 17.36 -6.58 -7.98
N ALA A 65 17.96 -7.29 -8.95
CA ALA A 65 19.21 -8.02 -8.75
C ALA A 65 20.29 -7.09 -8.18
N GLY A 66 20.90 -7.49 -7.06
CA GLY A 66 21.95 -6.72 -6.38
C GLY A 66 21.46 -5.65 -5.40
N SER A 67 20.16 -5.53 -5.14
CA SER A 67 19.63 -4.57 -4.15
C SER A 67 20.12 -4.89 -2.73
N PRO A 68 20.78 -3.96 -2.02
CA PRO A 68 21.24 -4.23 -0.68
C PRO A 68 20.05 -4.33 0.30
N PRO A 69 20.14 -5.18 1.35
CA PRO A 69 19.08 -5.30 2.35
C PRO A 69 18.70 -3.98 3.04
N ALA A 70 19.62 -3.02 3.09
CA ALA A 70 19.38 -1.69 3.68
C ALA A 70 18.33 -0.88 2.91
N ASP A 71 18.33 -0.94 1.58
CA ASP A 71 17.39 -0.19 0.74
C ASP A 71 15.99 -0.81 0.83
N LEU A 72 15.91 -2.14 0.90
CA LEU A 72 14.64 -2.84 1.14
C LEU A 72 14.07 -2.49 2.52
N ARG A 73 14.94 -2.30 3.51
CA ARG A 73 14.53 -1.84 4.85
C ARG A 73 14.08 -0.38 4.88
N ALA A 74 14.55 0.45 3.95
CA ALA A 74 14.08 1.83 3.84
C ALA A 74 12.63 1.91 3.35
N LEU A 75 12.12 0.86 2.69
CA LEU A 75 10.72 0.78 2.29
C LEU A 75 9.82 0.75 3.53
N ARG A 76 8.90 1.72 3.60
CA ARG A 76 7.96 1.89 4.73
C ARG A 76 6.58 1.31 4.43
N TYR A 77 6.44 0.47 3.40
CA TYR A 77 5.17 -0.20 3.07
C TYR A 77 4.58 -1.02 4.24
N PRO A 78 5.40 -1.77 5.02
CA PRO A 78 4.87 -2.49 6.17
C PRO A 78 4.25 -1.57 7.24
N ASP A 79 4.72 -0.32 7.33
CA ASP A 79 4.17 0.65 8.28
C ASP A 79 2.80 1.16 7.85
N LEU A 80 2.52 1.23 6.54
CA LEU A 80 1.18 1.54 6.04
C LEU A 80 0.19 0.48 6.52
N VAL A 81 0.57 -0.79 6.43
CA VAL A 81 -0.28 -1.92 6.86
C VAL A 81 -0.42 -1.95 8.37
N ALA A 82 0.68 -1.84 9.11
CA ALA A 82 0.67 -1.80 10.58
C ALA A 82 -0.09 -0.58 11.13
N GLY A 83 -0.15 0.52 10.39
CA GLY A 83 -0.91 1.71 10.78
C GLY A 83 -2.39 1.66 10.41
N TYR A 84 -2.79 0.74 9.50
CA TYR A 84 -4.15 0.67 9.01
C TYR A 84 -4.95 -0.49 9.62
N TYR A 85 -4.39 -1.70 9.66
CA TYR A 85 -5.06 -2.89 10.18
C TYR A 85 -4.66 -3.17 11.64
N VAL A 86 -4.73 -2.15 12.49
CA VAL A 86 -4.28 -2.20 13.89
C VAL A 86 -5.05 -3.28 14.66
N GLY A 87 -4.34 -4.14 15.39
CA GLY A 87 -4.95 -5.22 16.18
C GLY A 87 -5.24 -6.50 15.41
N ALA A 88 -4.92 -6.56 14.12
CA ALA A 88 -5.02 -7.78 13.34
C ALA A 88 -4.03 -8.86 13.85
N PRO A 89 -4.36 -10.16 13.74
CA PRO A 89 -3.43 -11.22 14.08
C PRO A 89 -2.10 -11.11 13.29
N PRO A 90 -0.93 -11.42 13.88
CA PRO A 90 0.36 -11.23 13.21
C PRO A 90 0.45 -11.89 11.83
N ALA A 91 0.00 -13.14 11.71
CA ALA A 91 0.01 -13.85 10.42
C ALA A 91 -0.95 -13.26 9.37
N VAL A 92 -1.99 -12.53 9.80
CA VAL A 92 -2.89 -11.76 8.91
C VAL A 92 -2.19 -10.49 8.43
N LEU A 93 -1.55 -9.74 9.35
CA LEU A 93 -0.77 -8.56 9.00
C LEU A 93 0.33 -8.89 7.98
N GLU A 94 1.04 -9.99 8.20
CA GLU A 94 2.07 -10.48 7.26
C GLU A 94 1.51 -10.76 5.87
N ALA A 95 0.35 -11.41 5.77
CA ALA A 95 -0.29 -11.70 4.49
C ALA A 95 -0.75 -10.42 3.76
N ILE A 96 -1.36 -9.48 4.50
CA ILE A 96 -1.78 -8.20 3.94
C ILE A 96 -0.57 -7.34 3.52
N ALA A 97 0.51 -7.39 4.30
CA ALA A 97 1.75 -6.67 3.98
C ALA A 97 2.46 -7.23 2.76
N GLY A 98 2.51 -8.56 2.61
CA GLY A 98 3.00 -9.22 1.38
C GLY A 98 2.23 -8.75 0.15
N LEU A 99 0.90 -8.79 0.19
CA LEU A 99 0.07 -8.29 -0.91
C LEU A 99 0.27 -6.79 -1.18
N SER A 100 0.42 -5.98 -0.13
CA SER A 100 0.65 -4.53 -0.27
C SER A 100 2.00 -4.24 -0.94
N VAL A 101 3.05 -4.95 -0.54
CA VAL A 101 4.38 -4.86 -1.17
C VAL A 101 4.31 -5.31 -2.63
N TRP A 102 3.66 -6.44 -2.90
CA TRP A 102 3.44 -6.94 -4.25
C TRP A 102 2.76 -5.89 -5.15
N PHE A 103 1.72 -5.24 -4.63
CA PHE A 103 0.98 -4.21 -5.37
C PHE A 103 1.88 -3.03 -5.76
N PHE A 104 2.77 -2.55 -4.88
CA PHE A 104 3.70 -1.47 -5.23
C PHE A 104 4.70 -1.90 -6.31
N VAL A 105 5.24 -3.11 -6.22
CA VAL A 105 6.14 -3.66 -7.25
C VAL A 105 5.41 -3.79 -8.60
N TRP A 106 4.15 -4.19 -8.58
CA TRP A 106 3.31 -4.30 -9.77
C TRP A 106 2.95 -2.94 -10.38
N ASP A 107 2.65 -1.93 -9.56
CA ASP A 107 2.42 -0.54 -10.00
C ASP A 107 3.65 0.01 -10.74
N ASP A 108 4.86 -0.20 -10.20
CA ASP A 108 6.11 0.17 -10.86
C ASP A 108 6.33 -0.59 -12.19
N ARG A 109 6.04 -1.90 -12.20
CA ARG A 109 6.14 -2.74 -13.41
C ARG A 109 5.20 -2.25 -14.51
N HIS A 110 3.96 -1.93 -14.17
CA HIS A 110 2.96 -1.35 -15.08
C HIS A 110 3.42 -0.01 -15.64
N ASP A 111 3.89 0.88 -14.75
CA ASP A 111 4.36 2.21 -15.11
C ASP A 111 5.55 2.15 -16.08
N GLU A 112 6.47 1.21 -15.86
CA GLU A 112 7.60 0.98 -16.74
C GLU A 112 7.19 0.40 -18.10
N ASP A 113 6.28 -0.58 -18.14
CA ASP A 113 5.76 -1.11 -19.41
C ASP A 113 5.02 -0.04 -20.20
N ALA A 114 4.27 0.82 -19.54
CA ALA A 114 3.54 1.89 -20.18
C ALA A 114 4.51 2.95 -20.76
N ARG A 115 5.56 3.32 -19.99
CA ARG A 115 6.62 4.22 -20.47
C ARG A 115 7.37 3.65 -21.68
N ARG A 116 7.69 2.36 -21.66
CA ARG A 116 8.44 1.67 -22.73
C ARG A 116 7.56 1.10 -23.83
N LEU A 117 6.25 1.37 -23.81
CA LEU A 117 5.26 0.88 -24.78
C LEU A 117 5.27 -0.65 -24.97
N ARG A 118 5.52 -1.41 -23.91
CA ARG A 118 5.69 -2.87 -23.93
C ARG A 118 4.34 -3.61 -23.92
N ARG A 119 3.55 -3.40 -24.97
CA ARG A 119 2.17 -3.92 -25.09
C ARG A 119 2.06 -5.44 -24.89
N ALA A 120 2.92 -6.21 -25.57
CA ALA A 120 2.88 -7.66 -25.49
C ALA A 120 3.30 -8.20 -24.12
N ALA A 121 4.27 -7.56 -23.46
CA ALA A 121 4.70 -7.95 -22.11
C ALA A 121 3.59 -7.66 -21.08
N TRP A 122 2.96 -6.49 -21.15
CA TRP A 122 1.83 -6.15 -20.30
C TRP A 122 0.65 -7.11 -20.47
N ALA A 123 0.27 -7.43 -21.71
CA ALA A 123 -0.82 -8.36 -21.98
C ALA A 123 -0.56 -9.75 -21.38
N ARG A 124 0.64 -10.31 -21.58
CA ARG A 124 1.03 -11.60 -20.98
C ARG A 124 1.01 -11.57 -19.46
N LEU A 125 1.54 -10.50 -18.86
CA LEU A 125 1.54 -10.33 -17.41
C LEU A 125 0.09 -10.27 -16.88
N ARG A 126 -0.76 -9.42 -17.47
CA ARG A 126 -2.18 -9.31 -17.10
C ARG A 126 -2.87 -10.67 -17.15
N ASP A 127 -2.68 -11.44 -18.22
CA ASP A 127 -3.33 -12.74 -18.38
C ASP A 127 -2.83 -13.75 -17.34
N ALA A 128 -1.53 -13.75 -17.02
CA ALA A 128 -0.97 -14.59 -15.97
C ALA A 128 -1.50 -14.22 -14.57
N LEU A 129 -1.61 -12.94 -14.23
CA LEU A 129 -2.19 -12.50 -12.95
C LEU A 129 -3.68 -12.90 -12.84
N CYS A 130 -4.42 -12.74 -13.93
CA CYS A 130 -5.80 -13.18 -14.04
C CYS A 130 -5.95 -14.69 -13.82
N ALA A 131 -5.05 -15.49 -14.38
CA ALA A 131 -5.02 -16.94 -14.19
C ALA A 131 -4.74 -17.32 -12.71
N VAL A 132 -3.82 -16.61 -12.04
CA VAL A 132 -3.55 -16.79 -10.61
C VAL A 132 -4.78 -16.50 -9.76
N LEU A 133 -5.53 -15.42 -10.04
CA LEU A 133 -6.75 -15.12 -9.28
C LEU A 133 -7.82 -16.21 -9.44
N ALA A 134 -7.91 -16.82 -10.62
CA ALA A 134 -8.83 -17.93 -10.88
C ALA A 134 -8.39 -19.24 -10.21
N SER A 135 -7.09 -19.57 -10.30
CA SER A 135 -6.53 -20.79 -9.73
C SER A 135 -5.16 -20.54 -9.09
N PRO A 136 -5.11 -20.11 -7.81
CA PRO A 136 -3.87 -19.65 -7.17
C PRO A 136 -2.80 -20.72 -7.02
N ARG A 137 -3.21 -21.99 -6.94
CA ARG A 137 -2.29 -23.14 -6.80
C ARG A 137 -1.89 -23.75 -8.14
N ALA A 138 -2.48 -23.31 -9.25
CA ALA A 138 -2.06 -23.78 -10.55
C ALA A 138 -0.64 -23.29 -10.81
N ARG A 139 0.27 -24.22 -11.12
CA ARG A 139 1.63 -23.86 -11.51
C ARG A 139 1.56 -23.18 -12.88
N VAL A 140 1.96 -21.91 -12.91
CA VAL A 140 2.22 -21.22 -14.17
C VAL A 140 3.68 -21.53 -14.53
N ALA A 141 3.89 -22.30 -15.60
CA ALA A 141 5.24 -22.59 -16.10
C ALA A 141 5.93 -21.28 -16.51
N ASP A 142 7.23 -21.17 -16.24
CA ASP A 142 8.06 -20.00 -16.56
C ASP A 142 7.49 -18.65 -16.07
N ALA A 143 6.72 -18.70 -14.97
CA ALA A 143 6.10 -17.52 -14.39
C ALA A 143 7.15 -16.51 -13.93
N GLU A 144 6.98 -15.25 -14.34
CA GLU A 144 7.76 -14.15 -13.79
C GLU A 144 7.61 -14.11 -12.26
N PRO A 145 8.65 -13.71 -11.48
CA PRO A 145 8.60 -13.67 -10.03
C PRO A 145 7.38 -12.94 -9.45
N ILE A 146 6.94 -11.87 -10.13
CA ILE A 146 5.75 -11.11 -9.75
C ILE A 146 4.45 -11.93 -9.82
N VAL A 147 4.35 -12.91 -10.72
CA VAL A 147 3.18 -13.79 -10.83
C VAL A 147 3.21 -14.83 -9.70
N GLY A 148 4.38 -15.41 -9.43
CA GLY A 148 4.57 -16.35 -8.31
C GLY A 148 4.27 -15.70 -6.96
N ALA A 149 4.73 -14.47 -6.76
CA ALA A 149 4.46 -13.69 -5.55
C ALA A 149 2.97 -13.40 -5.33
N LEU A 150 2.20 -13.12 -6.40
CA LEU A 150 0.75 -12.99 -6.28
C LEU A 150 0.13 -14.32 -5.84
N SER A 151 0.55 -15.43 -6.44
CA SER A 151 0.06 -16.77 -6.07
C SER A 151 0.26 -17.04 -4.57
N ASP A 152 1.46 -16.79 -4.04
CA ASP A 152 1.75 -16.91 -2.60
C ASP A 152 0.82 -16.03 -1.75
N CYS A 153 0.66 -14.75 -2.11
CA CYS A 153 -0.22 -13.82 -1.40
C CYS A 153 -1.67 -14.35 -1.35
N ILE A 154 -2.21 -14.77 -2.49
CA ILE A 154 -3.60 -15.24 -2.58
C ILE A 154 -3.78 -16.55 -1.81
N VAL A 155 -2.81 -17.46 -1.83
CA VAL A 155 -2.86 -18.70 -1.04
C VAL A 155 -2.89 -18.39 0.46
N ARG A 156 -2.03 -17.48 0.93
CA ARG A 156 -1.97 -17.09 2.37
C ARG A 156 -3.23 -16.36 2.84
N ILE A 157 -3.89 -15.61 1.96
CA ILE A 157 -5.12 -14.87 2.26
C ILE A 157 -6.36 -15.78 2.23
N ARG A 158 -6.50 -16.63 1.19
CA ARG A 158 -7.72 -17.44 0.99
C ARG A 158 -7.99 -18.46 2.08
N ALA A 159 -6.99 -18.78 2.91
CA ALA A 159 -7.09 -19.78 3.96
C ALA A 159 -7.92 -19.36 5.19
N ARG A 160 -8.52 -18.16 5.22
CA ARG A 160 -8.93 -17.52 6.50
C ARG A 160 -10.42 -17.29 6.74
N LEU A 161 -11.22 -16.85 5.76
CA LEU A 161 -12.61 -16.40 6.00
C LEU A 161 -13.70 -17.18 5.25
N GLY A 162 -13.33 -18.07 4.33
CA GLY A 162 -14.27 -18.93 3.59
C GLY A 162 -14.52 -18.49 2.14
N ASP A 163 -15.22 -19.35 1.39
CA ASP A 163 -15.25 -19.26 -0.08
C ASP A 163 -16.01 -18.06 -0.63
N ALA A 164 -17.08 -17.63 0.03
CA ALA A 164 -17.83 -16.44 -0.39
C ALA A 164 -16.96 -15.18 -0.31
N TRP A 165 -16.25 -15.01 0.81
CA TRP A 165 -15.29 -13.92 0.99
C TRP A 165 -14.15 -14.02 -0.02
N ASN A 166 -13.60 -15.22 -0.23
CA ASN A 166 -12.51 -15.46 -1.18
C ASN A 166 -12.89 -15.06 -2.61
N ARG A 167 -14.10 -15.44 -3.07
CA ARG A 167 -14.61 -15.07 -4.41
C ARG A 167 -14.78 -13.56 -4.55
N ARG A 168 -15.30 -12.89 -3.51
CA ARG A 168 -15.44 -11.43 -3.52
C ARG A 168 -14.08 -10.75 -3.60
N PHE A 169 -13.15 -11.15 -2.74
CA PHE A 169 -11.81 -10.58 -2.68
C PHE A 169 -11.05 -10.73 -4.00
N THR A 170 -11.00 -11.93 -4.59
CA THR A 170 -10.36 -12.13 -5.90
C THR A 170 -11.11 -11.41 -7.03
N GLY A 171 -12.43 -11.27 -6.92
CA GLY A 171 -13.24 -10.45 -7.81
C GLY A 171 -12.84 -8.97 -7.80
N HIS A 172 -12.62 -8.37 -6.62
CA HIS A 172 -12.14 -6.99 -6.52
C HIS A 172 -10.73 -6.82 -7.08
N LEU A 173 -9.81 -7.76 -6.80
CA LEU A 173 -8.47 -7.74 -7.40
C LEU A 173 -8.52 -7.87 -8.94
N ARG A 174 -9.45 -8.66 -9.47
CA ARG A 174 -9.65 -8.75 -10.92
C ARG A 174 -10.10 -7.42 -11.51
N GLN A 175 -11.07 -6.76 -10.89
CA GLN A 175 -11.54 -5.43 -11.32
C GLN A 175 -10.41 -4.39 -11.30
N MET A 176 -9.52 -4.46 -10.30
CA MET A 176 -8.32 -3.63 -10.25
C MET A 176 -7.39 -3.90 -11.43
N ILE A 177 -7.10 -5.18 -11.74
CA ILE A 177 -6.27 -5.55 -12.92
C ILE A 177 -6.88 -5.01 -14.22
N ASP A 178 -8.20 -5.15 -14.40
CA ASP A 178 -8.89 -4.63 -15.58
C ASP A 178 -8.80 -3.09 -15.66
N ALA A 179 -8.88 -2.39 -14.52
CA ALA A 179 -8.72 -0.93 -14.46
C ALA A 179 -7.28 -0.47 -14.77
N TYR A 180 -6.27 -1.23 -14.37
CA TYR A 180 -4.88 -0.97 -14.75
C TYR A 180 -4.66 -1.16 -16.27
N ASP A 181 -5.39 -2.10 -16.89
CA ASP A 181 -5.37 -2.27 -18.34
C ASP A 181 -6.06 -1.09 -19.07
N ASP A 182 -7.17 -0.58 -18.54
CA ASP A 182 -7.78 0.68 -19.01
C ASP A 182 -6.78 1.84 -18.93
N GLU A 183 -6.07 1.97 -17.81
CA GLU A 183 -5.04 3.01 -17.62
C GLU A 183 -3.89 2.83 -18.61
N PHE A 184 -3.41 1.60 -18.82
CA PHE A 184 -2.35 1.29 -19.75
C PHE A 184 -2.72 1.74 -21.18
N ARG A 185 -3.93 1.40 -21.64
CA ARG A 185 -4.44 1.81 -22.96
C ARG A 185 -4.59 3.33 -23.08
N ALA A 186 -5.05 4.01 -22.02
CA ALA A 186 -5.15 5.46 -22.01
C ALA A 186 -3.77 6.14 -22.13
N ARG A 187 -2.76 5.60 -21.43
CA ARG A 187 -1.37 6.07 -21.50
C ARG A 187 -0.76 5.84 -22.88
N LEU A 188 -1.00 4.68 -23.50
CA LEU A 188 -0.56 4.40 -24.88
C LEU A 188 -1.16 5.38 -25.90
N ALA A 189 -2.40 5.83 -25.68
CA ALA A 189 -3.06 6.80 -26.53
C ALA A 189 -2.64 8.25 -26.23
N ALA A 190 -1.72 8.48 -25.29
CA ALA A 190 -1.29 9.79 -24.80
C ALA A 190 -2.47 10.71 -24.41
N ARG A 191 -3.58 10.12 -23.96
CA ARG A 191 -4.78 10.88 -23.58
C ARG A 191 -4.74 11.26 -22.11
N ILE A 192 -4.86 12.55 -21.82
CA ILE A 192 -5.09 13.03 -20.47
C ILE A 192 -6.60 12.90 -20.18
N PRO A 193 -7.03 12.11 -19.19
CA PRO A 193 -8.44 11.96 -18.87
C PRO A 193 -9.03 13.27 -18.33
N THR A 194 -10.34 13.47 -18.56
CA THR A 194 -11.09 14.50 -17.84
C THR A 194 -11.07 14.20 -16.33
N ARG A 195 -11.32 15.21 -15.49
CA ARG A 195 -11.37 15.02 -14.04
C ARG A 195 -12.28 13.86 -13.62
N ASP A 196 -13.49 13.80 -14.16
CA ASP A 196 -14.46 12.78 -13.75
C ASP A 196 -14.08 11.39 -14.26
N ALA A 197 -13.50 11.31 -15.47
CA ALA A 197 -12.95 10.06 -15.98
C ALA A 197 -11.76 9.58 -15.12
N TYR A 198 -10.89 10.50 -14.72
CA TYR A 198 -9.78 10.21 -13.81
C TYR A 198 -10.28 9.72 -12.45
N MET A 199 -11.28 10.37 -11.84
CA MET A 199 -11.82 9.95 -10.55
C MET A 199 -12.41 8.54 -10.62
N ARG A 200 -13.20 8.22 -11.65
CA ARG A 200 -13.75 6.87 -11.84
C ARG A 200 -12.67 5.81 -12.09
N LEU A 201 -11.63 6.15 -12.84
CA LEU A 201 -10.49 5.26 -13.04
C LEU A 201 -9.74 5.06 -11.72
N ARG A 202 -9.47 6.14 -10.99
CA ARG A 202 -8.67 6.12 -9.76
C ARG A 202 -9.35 5.39 -8.61
N GLU A 203 -10.67 5.45 -8.51
CA GLU A 203 -11.43 4.63 -7.56
C GLU A 203 -11.18 3.13 -7.76
N ARG A 204 -10.97 2.69 -9.00
CA ARG A 204 -10.68 1.30 -9.34
C ARG A 204 -9.19 0.96 -9.28
N THR A 205 -8.29 1.87 -9.66
CA THR A 205 -6.83 1.64 -9.60
C THR A 205 -6.22 1.84 -8.22
N PHE A 206 -6.90 2.50 -7.28
CA PHE A 206 -6.44 2.56 -5.89
C PHE A 206 -6.81 1.32 -5.07
N ASP A 207 -7.67 0.47 -5.62
CA ASP A 207 -8.11 -0.79 -5.01
C ASP A 207 -8.78 -0.61 -3.63
N CYS A 208 -9.66 0.38 -3.53
CA CYS A 208 -10.39 0.64 -2.28
C CYS A 208 -11.12 -0.61 -1.78
N GLU A 209 -11.77 -1.36 -2.67
CA GLU A 209 -12.64 -2.46 -2.27
C GLU A 209 -11.83 -3.66 -1.73
N ALA A 210 -10.72 -4.09 -2.34
CA ALA A 210 -9.93 -5.19 -1.76
C ALA A 210 -9.22 -4.78 -0.46
N ARG A 211 -8.84 -3.50 -0.31
CA ARG A 211 -8.36 -2.99 1.00
C ARG A 211 -9.44 -3.01 2.08
N LEU A 212 -10.68 -2.69 1.73
CA LEU A 212 -11.81 -2.81 2.68
C LEU A 212 -12.09 -4.27 3.03
N ASP A 213 -11.96 -5.18 2.08
CA ASP A 213 -12.08 -6.61 2.34
C ASP A 213 -11.04 -7.11 3.36
N CYS A 214 -9.81 -6.58 3.30
CA CYS A 214 -8.78 -6.86 4.28
C CYS A 214 -9.12 -6.39 5.71
N LEU A 215 -10.08 -5.48 5.91
CA LEU A 215 -10.56 -5.14 7.26
C LEU A 215 -11.31 -6.31 7.90
N GLU A 216 -12.09 -7.05 7.11
CA GLU A 216 -12.76 -8.27 7.57
C GLU A 216 -11.73 -9.36 7.90
N LEU A 217 -10.68 -9.46 7.08
CA LEU A 217 -9.55 -10.36 7.31
C LEU A 217 -8.84 -10.04 8.63
N ALA A 218 -8.56 -8.76 8.86
CA ALA A 218 -7.99 -8.24 10.10
C ALA A 218 -8.88 -8.52 11.31
N ALA A 219 -10.20 -8.36 11.17
CA ALA A 219 -11.18 -8.64 12.22
C ALA A 219 -11.47 -10.14 12.41
N GLY A 220 -10.93 -11.02 11.55
CA GLY A 220 -11.17 -12.46 11.61
C GLY A 220 -12.62 -12.87 11.33
N ARG A 221 -13.41 -12.01 10.68
CA ARG A 221 -14.84 -12.24 10.42
C ARG A 221 -15.27 -11.62 9.11
N ALA A 222 -15.80 -12.46 8.21
CA ALA A 222 -16.51 -11.97 7.03
C ALA A 222 -17.83 -11.29 7.43
N LEU A 223 -18.09 -10.11 6.89
CA LEU A 223 -19.34 -9.41 7.13
C LEU A 223 -20.44 -9.91 6.20
N PRO A 224 -21.69 -10.05 6.68
CA PRO A 224 -22.83 -10.29 5.81
C PRO A 224 -23.02 -9.16 4.79
N ASP A 225 -23.52 -9.50 3.60
CA ASP A 225 -23.73 -8.53 2.52
C ASP A 225 -24.66 -7.38 2.94
N ALA A 226 -25.68 -7.65 3.75
CA ALA A 226 -26.59 -6.63 4.28
C ALA A 226 -25.85 -5.57 5.13
N VAL A 227 -24.85 -5.97 5.92
CA VAL A 227 -24.03 -5.04 6.72
C VAL A 227 -23.12 -4.23 5.82
N ARG A 228 -22.46 -4.88 4.85
CA ARG A 228 -21.59 -4.20 3.88
C ARG A 228 -22.35 -3.23 2.98
N ALA A 229 -23.59 -3.55 2.64
CA ALA A 229 -24.46 -2.73 1.80
C ALA A 229 -25.12 -1.57 2.57
N ALA A 230 -25.11 -1.62 3.91
CA ALA A 230 -25.71 -0.58 4.72
C ALA A 230 -25.08 0.80 4.43
N PRO A 231 -25.89 1.87 4.25
CA PRO A 231 -25.38 3.19 3.89
C PRO A 231 -24.28 3.72 4.83
N PRO A 232 -24.36 3.58 6.17
CA PRO A 232 -23.27 4.03 7.04
C PRO A 232 -21.93 3.35 6.74
N TYR A 233 -21.94 2.05 6.43
CA TYR A 233 -20.74 1.30 6.08
C TYR A 233 -20.20 1.72 4.70
N ARG A 234 -21.08 1.86 3.69
CA ARG A 234 -20.69 2.28 2.34
C ARG A 234 -20.20 3.72 2.25
N LEU A 235 -20.64 4.60 3.15
CA LEU A 235 -20.18 5.98 3.22
C LEU A 235 -18.84 6.12 3.96
N ALA A 236 -18.62 5.29 4.99
CA ALA A 236 -17.39 5.29 5.76
C ALA A 236 -16.24 4.52 5.08
N GLY A 237 -16.55 3.43 4.37
CA GLY A 237 -15.58 2.52 3.77
C GLY A 237 -14.87 3.11 2.56
N PRO A 238 -15.43 2.99 1.33
CA PRO A 238 -14.96 3.81 0.24
C PRO A 238 -15.41 5.23 0.61
N ALA A 239 -14.47 6.15 0.83
CA ALA A 239 -14.80 7.56 0.99
C ALA A 239 -15.37 8.10 -0.34
N ARG A 240 -16.55 7.62 -0.73
CA ARG A 240 -17.33 8.10 -1.84
C ARG A 240 -17.70 9.51 -1.44
N ARG A 241 -17.33 10.46 -2.29
CA ARG A 241 -17.98 11.76 -2.26
C ARG A 241 -19.48 11.47 -2.37
N SER A 242 -20.23 11.69 -1.31
CA SER A 242 -21.60 12.14 -1.56
C SER A 242 -21.43 13.42 -2.37
N ASN A 243 -22.23 13.59 -3.42
CA ASN A 243 -22.36 14.87 -4.13
C ASN A 243 -23.01 15.91 -3.20
N SER A 244 -22.48 16.09 -1.99
CA SER A 244 -22.79 17.21 -1.14
C SER A 244 -22.03 18.41 -1.71
N PRO A 245 -22.72 19.51 -2.08
CA PRO A 245 -22.09 20.71 -2.61
C PRO A 245 -21.13 21.42 -1.63
N ARG A 246 -20.89 20.84 -0.44
CA ARG A 246 -20.08 21.43 0.64
C ARG A 246 -18.59 21.08 0.61
N PHE A 247 -18.13 20.20 -0.28
CA PHE A 247 -16.69 19.97 -0.46
C PHE A 247 -16.18 20.74 -1.67
N THR A 248 -15.98 22.03 -1.43
CA THR A 248 -15.44 23.03 -2.36
C THR A 248 -14.17 22.53 -3.04
N THR A 249 -14.13 22.77 -4.35
CA THR A 249 -13.03 22.66 -5.28
C THR A 249 -11.64 22.80 -4.65
N ILE A 250 -10.91 21.69 -4.50
CA ILE A 250 -9.44 21.75 -4.50
C ILE A 250 -9.04 21.89 -5.97
N SER A 251 -8.83 23.13 -6.40
CA SER A 251 -8.19 23.42 -7.68
C SER A 251 -6.75 22.94 -7.60
N VAL A 252 -6.46 21.75 -8.15
CA VAL A 252 -5.10 21.33 -8.42
C VAL A 252 -4.57 22.24 -9.53
N ARG A 253 -3.92 23.35 -9.17
CA ARG A 253 -3.01 24.01 -10.11
C ARG A 253 -1.92 23.00 -10.41
N CYS A 254 -1.95 22.47 -11.62
CA CYS A 254 -0.91 21.60 -12.14
C CYS A 254 0.40 22.40 -12.16
N ALA A 255 1.17 22.33 -11.07
CA ALA A 255 2.52 22.86 -11.03
C ALA A 255 3.31 22.09 -12.09
N ARG A 256 3.73 22.77 -13.16
CA ARG A 256 4.70 22.26 -14.12
C ARG A 256 6.05 22.14 -13.40
N SER A 257 6.20 21.06 -12.66
CA SER A 257 7.49 20.55 -12.23
C SER A 257 7.33 19.04 -12.09
N ALA A 258 7.20 18.39 -13.25
CA ALA A 258 7.36 16.95 -13.32
C ALA A 258 8.85 16.65 -13.16
N LYS A 259 9.33 16.62 -11.92
CA LYS A 259 10.42 15.70 -11.62
C LYS A 259 9.84 14.29 -11.84
N PRO A 260 10.49 13.43 -12.61
CA PRO A 260 9.99 12.08 -12.85
C PRO A 260 9.75 11.40 -11.51
N LYS A 261 8.62 10.69 -11.37
CA LYS A 261 8.46 9.72 -10.27
C LYS A 261 9.67 8.81 -10.33
N LYS A 262 10.54 8.86 -9.32
CA LYS A 262 11.54 7.81 -9.14
C LYS A 262 10.73 6.56 -8.84
N SER A 263 10.70 5.62 -9.79
CA SER A 263 10.16 4.28 -9.56
C SER A 263 10.75 3.73 -8.27
N THR A 264 10.05 2.86 -7.54
CA THR A 264 10.61 2.22 -6.35
C THR A 264 11.91 1.50 -6.72
N ILE A 265 12.03 0.97 -7.96
CA ILE A 265 13.27 0.41 -8.53
C ILE A 265 14.39 1.46 -8.66
N SER A 266 14.05 2.74 -8.87
CA SER A 266 15.01 3.85 -8.91
C SER A 266 15.44 4.35 -7.52
N ALA A 267 14.82 3.88 -6.43
CA ALA A 267 15.35 4.09 -5.08
C ALA A 267 16.56 3.17 -4.78
N PHE A 268 16.83 2.19 -5.65
CA PHE A 268 17.93 1.22 -5.58
C PHE A 268 19.01 1.46 -6.64
N ARG A 269 19.21 2.71 -7.08
CA ARG A 269 20.30 3.12 -7.97
C ARG A 269 21.20 4.14 -7.30
#